data_AF-A0A3M1DSN4-F1
#
_entry.id   AF-A0A3M1DSN4-F1
#
_cell.length_a   1.000
_cell.length_b   1.000
_cell.length_c   1.000
_cell.angle_alpha   90.00
_cell.angle_beta   90.00
_cell.angle_gamma   90.00
#
_symmetry.space_group_name_H-M   'P 1'
#
loop_
_entity.id
_entity.type
_entity.pdbx_description
1 polymer ?
#
loop_
_entity_poly.entity_id
_entity_poly.type
_entity_poly.pdbx_seq_one_letter_code
_entity_poly.pdbx_strand_id
1 'polypeptide(L)'
;SVGGVVAQPTLRLDWHASPHGGAHRWRLLRDGVYLRRTEGRTGLVVEVTIRLEPGTNRVLISPRVSNPTDREQPFQFWANAMLTLSDVNALSPDLRFVLPAREVIVHSTGDASLPGPGGVMGWPVHNGRDFSRYGEWHSYLGVFAPRAADAGFAGAYDPWTDQGIVRAAPSSIRGVKLFCLGDLPSDLWTDDGSRYFELWGGLTSTFWTSLPLGPGRSVSWTEFWYAVSGMGGFTHASATAAARLTPTGDGVEVALETVQPMRVTVVLRQGEQKVARWEAETGPGRPFRAMWGPGGGPWSLEAYGPQGLLLAAR
;
A
#
# COMPACT_ATOMS: atom_id res chain seq x y z
N SER A 1 10.72 -36.96 -16.70
CA SER A 1 10.81 -35.49 -16.79
C SER A 1 9.44 -34.95 -17.15
N VAL A 2 8.65 -34.56 -16.16
CA VAL A 2 7.33 -33.95 -16.40
C VAL A 2 7.48 -32.48 -16.04
N GLY A 3 7.44 -31.63 -17.06
CA GLY A 3 7.60 -30.20 -16.94
C GLY A 3 6.41 -29.59 -16.21
N GLY A 4 6.69 -28.91 -15.10
CA GLY A 4 5.71 -28.08 -14.41
C GLY A 4 5.41 -26.85 -15.27
N VAL A 5 4.14 -26.69 -15.63
CA VAL A 5 3.63 -25.43 -16.15
C VAL A 5 3.59 -24.46 -14.97
N VAL A 6 4.58 -23.57 -14.93
CA VAL A 6 4.56 -22.41 -14.03
C VAL A 6 3.45 -21.50 -14.55
N ALA A 7 2.33 -21.44 -13.85
CA ALA A 7 1.30 -20.45 -14.10
C ALA A 7 1.94 -19.06 -13.94
N GLN A 8 2.07 -18.33 -15.04
CA GLN A 8 2.50 -16.93 -14.99
C GLN A 8 1.33 -16.12 -14.43
N PRO A 9 1.49 -15.41 -13.30
CA PRO A 9 0.45 -14.51 -12.82
C PRO A 9 0.24 -13.43 -13.88
N THR A 10 -0.93 -13.44 -14.50
CA THR A 10 -1.35 -12.38 -15.41
C THR A 10 -1.97 -11.29 -14.56
N LEU A 11 -1.27 -10.16 -14.40
CA LEU A 11 -1.87 -8.95 -13.85
C LEU A 11 -2.96 -8.48 -14.84
N ARG A 12 -4.24 -8.73 -14.53
CA ARG A 12 -5.36 -8.09 -15.23
C ARG A 12 -5.54 -6.70 -14.64
N LEU A 13 -5.35 -5.69 -15.47
CA LEU A 13 -5.66 -4.29 -15.16
C LEU A 13 -7.03 -3.98 -15.78
N ASP A 14 -8.09 -4.12 -14.99
CA ASP A 14 -9.43 -3.71 -15.41
C ASP A 14 -9.61 -2.21 -15.14
N TRP A 15 -9.72 -1.44 -16.23
CA TRP A 15 -10.01 0.00 -16.16
C TRP A 15 -11.52 0.22 -16.19
N HIS A 16 -12.14 0.42 -15.02
CA HIS A 16 -13.51 0.88 -14.95
C HIS A 16 -13.59 2.38 -15.25
N ALA A 17 -14.02 2.69 -16.48
CA ALA A 17 -14.40 4.04 -16.85
C ALA A 17 -15.72 4.41 -16.17
N SER A 18 -15.73 5.51 -15.42
CA SER A 18 -16.96 6.23 -15.07
C SER A 18 -17.86 6.39 -16.33
N PRO A 19 -19.19 6.23 -16.22
CA PRO A 19 -20.13 6.09 -17.35
C PRO A 19 -20.26 7.33 -18.26
N HIS A 20 -19.51 8.40 -17.98
CA HIS A 20 -19.53 9.63 -18.75
C HIS A 20 -18.53 9.54 -19.91
N GLY A 21 -19.01 9.46 -21.15
CA GLY A 21 -18.21 9.26 -22.36
C GLY A 21 -16.95 10.14 -22.51
N GLY A 22 -15.98 9.66 -23.29
CA GLY A 22 -14.74 10.37 -23.62
C GLY A 22 -13.78 9.50 -24.44
N ALA A 23 -12.96 10.12 -25.28
CA ALA A 23 -11.96 9.39 -26.07
C ALA A 23 -10.88 8.83 -25.12
N HIS A 24 -10.74 7.51 -25.10
CA HIS A 24 -9.65 6.82 -24.41
C HIS A 24 -8.57 6.44 -25.42
N ARG A 25 -7.32 6.53 -25.00
CA ARG A 25 -6.17 6.02 -25.76
C ARG A 25 -5.29 5.22 -24.82
N TRP A 26 -4.78 4.12 -25.32
CA TRP A 26 -3.72 3.39 -24.65
C TRP A 26 -2.63 3.04 -25.65
N ARG A 27 -1.43 2.81 -25.15
CA ARG A 27 -0.32 2.22 -25.92
C ARG A 27 0.47 1.27 -25.04
N LEU A 28 0.89 0.16 -25.63
CA LEU A 28 1.89 -0.72 -25.01
C LEU A 28 3.25 -0.04 -25.03
N LEU A 29 3.95 -0.16 -23.92
CA LEU A 29 5.35 0.17 -23.76
C LEU A 29 6.13 -1.14 -23.68
N ARG A 30 7.46 -1.08 -23.82
CA ARG A 30 8.31 -2.27 -23.66
C ARG A 30 8.15 -2.92 -22.28
N ASP A 31 7.93 -2.10 -21.26
CA ASP A 31 7.92 -2.45 -19.84
C ASP A 31 6.59 -2.09 -19.16
N GLY A 32 5.52 -1.86 -19.92
CA GLY A 32 4.26 -1.42 -19.31
C GLY A 32 3.18 -0.94 -20.28
N VAL A 33 2.27 -0.12 -19.76
CA VAL A 33 1.16 0.47 -20.49
C VAL A 33 1.02 1.94 -20.15
N TYR A 34 0.70 2.75 -21.15
CA TYR A 34 0.29 4.13 -20.98
C TYR A 34 -1.18 4.27 -21.34
N LEU A 35 -1.93 4.95 -20.48
CA LEU A 35 -3.36 5.22 -20.61
C LEU A 35 -3.56 6.74 -20.62
N ARG A 36 -4.47 7.21 -21.45
CA ARG A 36 -4.88 8.62 -21.51
C ARG A 36 -6.38 8.74 -21.71
N ARG A 37 -6.99 9.68 -20.99
CA ARG A 37 -8.38 10.10 -21.16
C ARG A 37 -8.52 11.60 -21.01
N THR A 38 -9.41 12.19 -21.81
CA THR A 38 -9.96 13.52 -21.53
C THR A 38 -11.29 13.34 -20.80
N GLU A 39 -11.43 13.93 -19.63
CA GLU A 39 -12.66 13.90 -18.82
C GLU A 39 -13.70 14.83 -19.46
N GLY A 40 -14.90 14.32 -19.68
CA GLY A 40 -15.91 14.98 -20.52
C GLY A 40 -16.54 16.24 -19.92
N ARG A 41 -16.60 16.38 -18.59
CA ARG A 41 -17.20 17.55 -17.93
C ARG A 41 -16.24 18.74 -17.79
N THR A 42 -15.01 18.46 -17.41
CA THR A 42 -14.00 19.47 -17.04
C THR A 42 -12.99 19.73 -18.16
N GLY A 43 -12.89 18.82 -19.14
CA GLY A 43 -11.86 18.87 -20.17
C GLY A 43 -10.45 18.53 -19.65
N LEU A 44 -10.32 18.12 -18.38
CA LEU A 44 -9.04 17.69 -17.82
C LEU A 44 -8.51 16.45 -18.55
N VAL A 45 -7.20 16.40 -18.74
CA VAL A 45 -6.52 15.25 -19.33
C VAL A 45 -5.86 14.47 -18.21
N VAL A 46 -6.25 13.21 -18.07
CA VAL A 46 -5.66 12.26 -17.13
C VAL A 46 -4.83 11.26 -17.93
N GLU A 47 -3.56 11.14 -17.56
CA GLU A 47 -2.60 10.19 -18.11
C GLU A 47 -2.12 9.29 -16.97
N VAL A 48 -2.04 7.99 -17.20
CA VAL A 48 -1.49 7.04 -16.21
C VAL A 48 -0.53 6.12 -16.93
N THR A 49 0.72 6.07 -16.47
CA THR A 49 1.69 5.08 -16.95
C THR A 49 1.90 4.03 -15.87
N ILE A 50 1.71 2.76 -16.22
CA ILE A 50 1.96 1.62 -15.34
C ILE A 50 3.13 0.84 -15.92
N ARG A 51 4.18 0.60 -15.14
CA ARG A 51 5.39 -0.10 -15.59
C ARG A 51 5.85 -1.17 -14.62
N LEU A 52 6.40 -2.24 -15.16
CA LEU A 52 7.21 -3.21 -14.43
C LEU A 52 8.65 -2.74 -14.49
N GLU A 53 9.27 -2.51 -13.35
CA GLU A 53 10.67 -2.08 -13.34
C GLU A 53 11.61 -3.28 -13.52
N PRO A 54 12.47 -3.29 -14.54
CA PRO A 54 13.37 -4.41 -14.79
C PRO A 54 14.30 -4.69 -13.60
N GLY A 55 14.41 -5.95 -13.21
CA GLY A 55 15.31 -6.39 -12.14
C GLY A 55 14.77 -6.21 -10.73
N THR A 56 13.56 -5.65 -10.56
CA THR A 56 12.91 -5.51 -9.27
C THR A 56 11.53 -6.19 -9.28
N ASN A 57 10.91 -6.32 -8.11
CA ASN A 57 9.52 -6.77 -7.99
C ASN A 57 8.52 -5.59 -7.92
N ARG A 58 8.90 -4.39 -8.40
CA ARG A 58 8.08 -3.18 -8.31
C ARG A 58 7.20 -2.99 -9.54
N VAL A 59 5.95 -2.63 -9.28
CA VAL A 59 5.06 -1.95 -10.22
C VAL A 59 5.12 -0.46 -9.93
N LEU A 60 5.39 0.35 -10.96
CA LEU A 60 5.37 1.80 -10.90
C LEU A 60 4.06 2.29 -11.47
N ILE A 61 3.39 3.19 -10.75
CA ILE A 61 2.21 3.88 -11.24
C ILE A 61 2.53 5.38 -11.25
N SER A 62 2.48 5.98 -12.44
CA SER A 62 2.82 7.38 -12.67
C SER A 62 1.62 8.14 -13.27
N PRO A 63 0.72 8.68 -12.44
CA PRO A 63 -0.36 9.54 -12.91
C PRO A 63 0.13 10.94 -13.25
N ARG A 64 -0.55 11.57 -14.22
CA ARG A 64 -0.46 13.00 -14.54
C ARG A 64 -1.85 13.52 -14.86
N VAL A 65 -2.26 14.59 -14.19
CA VAL A 65 -3.49 15.33 -14.48
C VAL A 65 -3.10 16.70 -15.00
N SER A 66 -3.60 17.07 -16.18
CA SER A 66 -3.32 18.35 -16.83
C SER A 66 -4.61 19.08 -17.15
N ASN A 67 -4.62 20.40 -16.99
CA ASN A 67 -5.73 21.26 -17.39
C ASN A 67 -5.38 22.03 -18.68
N PRO A 68 -5.81 21.55 -19.86
CA PRO A 68 -5.58 22.27 -21.12
C PRO A 68 -6.61 23.39 -21.37
N THR A 69 -7.60 23.57 -20.49
CA THR A 69 -8.64 24.58 -20.66
C THR A 69 -8.15 25.97 -20.26
N ASP A 70 -8.96 26.99 -20.55
CA ASP A 70 -8.72 28.40 -20.21
C ASP A 70 -9.24 28.78 -18.81
N ARG A 71 -9.80 27.83 -18.05
CA ARG A 71 -10.39 28.05 -16.71
C ARG A 71 -9.82 27.09 -15.68
N GLU A 72 -9.82 27.50 -14.42
CA GLU A 72 -9.53 26.58 -13.32
C GLU A 72 -10.61 25.49 -13.25
N GLN A 73 -10.18 24.25 -13.00
CA GLN A 73 -11.08 23.10 -12.85
C GLN A 73 -10.87 22.45 -11.47
N PRO A 74 -11.94 22.14 -10.72
CA PRO A 74 -11.83 21.32 -9.54
C PRO A 74 -11.65 19.84 -9.95
N PHE A 75 -10.80 19.11 -9.22
CA PHE A 75 -10.64 17.68 -9.45
C PHE A 75 -10.28 16.91 -8.18
N GLN A 76 -10.55 15.60 -8.24
CA GLN A 76 -10.03 14.61 -7.31
C GLN A 76 -9.35 13.51 -8.11
N PHE A 77 -8.27 12.97 -7.57
CA PHE A 77 -7.66 11.77 -8.10
C PHE A 77 -7.40 10.79 -6.97
N TRP A 78 -7.90 9.57 -7.16
CA TRP A 78 -7.64 8.41 -6.32
C TRP A 78 -7.45 7.17 -7.18
N ALA A 79 -6.41 6.39 -6.89
CA ALA A 79 -6.22 5.06 -7.41
C ALA A 79 -6.71 4.04 -6.37
N ASN A 80 -7.50 3.06 -6.81
CA ASN A 80 -8.00 1.96 -5.98
C ASN A 80 -7.32 0.66 -6.40
N ALA A 81 -6.69 -0.04 -5.47
CA ALA A 81 -6.26 -1.41 -5.66
C ALA A 81 -7.21 -2.35 -4.89
N MET A 82 -7.90 -3.22 -5.62
CA MET A 82 -8.71 -4.31 -5.08
C MET A 82 -7.80 -5.54 -4.95
N LEU A 83 -7.60 -6.03 -3.72
CA LEU A 83 -6.52 -6.93 -3.38
C LEU A 83 -7.00 -8.15 -2.60
N THR A 84 -6.48 -9.32 -3.00
CA THR A 84 -6.43 -10.55 -2.21
C THR A 84 -4.96 -10.93 -2.04
N LEU A 85 -4.56 -11.33 -0.84
CA LEU A 85 -3.20 -11.82 -0.55
C LEU A 85 -3.17 -13.34 -0.36
N SER A 86 -4.15 -14.02 -0.97
CA SER A 86 -4.31 -15.46 -0.89
C SER A 86 -4.56 -16.08 -2.27
N ASP A 87 -4.21 -17.37 -2.37
CA ASP A 87 -4.40 -18.18 -3.58
C ASP A 87 -5.88 -18.60 -3.80
N VAL A 88 -6.78 -18.27 -2.88
CA VAL A 88 -8.20 -18.66 -2.91
C VAL A 88 -9.16 -17.49 -3.16
N ASN A 89 -8.64 -16.35 -3.64
CA ASN A 89 -9.40 -15.11 -3.88
C ASN A 89 -10.32 -14.70 -2.72
N ALA A 90 -9.86 -14.93 -1.49
CA ALA A 90 -10.58 -14.58 -0.27
C ALA A 90 -9.61 -14.07 0.79
N LEU A 91 -10.09 -13.18 1.65
CA LEU A 91 -9.27 -12.63 2.72
C LEU A 91 -9.20 -13.62 3.89
N SER A 92 -7.99 -13.95 4.33
CA SER A 92 -7.76 -14.62 5.60
C SER A 92 -8.25 -13.74 6.76
N PRO A 93 -8.92 -14.31 7.78
CA PRO A 93 -9.25 -13.58 9.01
C PRO A 93 -8.03 -12.98 9.72
N ASP A 94 -6.83 -13.51 9.47
CA ASP A 94 -5.58 -13.04 10.08
C ASP A 94 -4.85 -11.97 9.26
N LEU A 95 -5.35 -11.62 8.08
CA LEU A 95 -4.84 -10.49 7.29
C LEU A 95 -4.70 -9.25 8.17
N ARG A 96 -3.52 -8.63 8.13
CA ARG A 96 -3.15 -7.44 8.89
C ARG A 96 -2.97 -6.24 7.96
N PHE A 97 -3.69 -5.16 8.23
CA PHE A 97 -3.45 -3.87 7.59
C PHE A 97 -2.27 -3.17 8.24
N VAL A 98 -1.28 -2.78 7.43
CA VAL A 98 -0.11 -2.03 7.87
C VAL A 98 -0.33 -0.56 7.50
N LEU A 99 -0.75 0.20 8.49
CA LEU A 99 -1.10 1.61 8.34
C LEU A 99 -0.41 2.43 9.44
N PRO A 100 0.61 3.25 9.09
CA PRO A 100 1.38 4.03 10.06
C PRO A 100 0.60 5.28 10.53
N ALA A 101 -0.46 5.04 11.28
CA ALA A 101 -1.34 6.06 11.84
C ALA A 101 -1.69 5.72 13.30
N ARG A 102 -2.08 6.73 14.08
CA ARG A 102 -2.59 6.56 15.46
C ARG A 102 -4.12 6.71 15.53
N GLU A 103 -4.70 7.26 14.48
CA GLU A 103 -6.12 7.49 14.31
C GLU A 103 -6.47 7.43 12.83
N VAL A 104 -7.73 7.12 12.56
CA VAL A 104 -8.33 7.14 11.23
C VAL A 104 -9.67 7.85 11.28
N ILE A 105 -10.14 8.32 10.12
CA ILE A 105 -11.45 8.95 9.98
C ILE A 105 -12.38 7.95 9.33
N VAL A 106 -13.51 7.65 9.98
CA VAL A 106 -14.52 6.76 9.42
C VAL A 106 -15.17 7.43 8.21
N HIS A 107 -15.11 6.75 7.07
CA HIS A 107 -15.81 7.15 5.85
C HIS A 107 -17.22 6.55 5.82
N SER A 108 -17.33 5.27 6.21
CA SER A 108 -18.55 4.48 6.14
C SER A 108 -18.41 3.28 7.08
N THR A 109 -19.48 2.88 7.77
CA THR A 109 -19.46 1.70 8.66
C THR A 109 -20.86 1.09 8.79
N GLY A 110 -20.93 -0.23 8.80
CA GLY A 110 -22.11 -0.99 9.24
C GLY A 110 -22.08 -1.32 10.74
N ASP A 111 -20.95 -1.15 11.40
CA ASP A 111 -20.78 -1.39 12.83
C ASP A 111 -21.25 -0.17 13.63
N ALA A 112 -22.40 -0.32 14.31
CA ALA A 112 -23.02 0.74 15.10
C ALA A 112 -22.25 1.12 16.39
N SER A 113 -21.24 0.33 16.77
CA SER A 113 -20.35 0.67 17.90
C SER A 113 -19.21 1.62 17.51
N LEU A 114 -19.02 1.87 16.21
CA LEU A 114 -18.01 2.78 15.69
C LEU A 114 -18.56 4.19 15.48
N PRO A 115 -17.68 5.22 15.46
CA PRO A 115 -18.06 6.55 15.02
C PRO A 115 -18.69 6.52 13.61
N GLY A 116 -19.72 7.34 13.39
CA GLY A 116 -20.31 7.50 12.05
C GLY A 116 -19.38 8.20 11.05
N PRO A 117 -19.80 8.36 9.78
CA PRO A 117 -19.04 9.08 8.77
C PRO A 117 -18.55 10.46 9.24
N GLY A 118 -17.25 10.74 9.09
CA GLY A 118 -16.61 11.96 9.63
C GLY A 118 -16.03 11.80 11.03
N GLY A 119 -16.42 10.77 11.78
CA GLY A 119 -15.93 10.49 13.11
C GLY A 119 -14.50 9.95 13.13
N VAL A 120 -13.78 10.21 14.22
CA VAL A 120 -12.40 9.75 14.42
C VAL A 120 -12.38 8.49 15.27
N MET A 121 -11.62 7.50 14.81
CA MET A 121 -11.40 6.22 15.48
C MET A 121 -9.91 6.07 15.80
N GLY A 122 -9.59 5.65 17.03
CA GLY A 122 -8.23 5.23 17.38
C GLY A 122 -7.76 4.08 16.48
N TRP A 123 -6.47 4.06 16.13
CA TRP A 123 -5.90 3.04 15.25
C TRP A 123 -4.57 2.51 15.80
N PRO A 124 -4.29 1.18 15.70
CA PRO A 124 -5.18 0.15 15.18
C PRO A 124 -6.23 -0.34 16.20
N VAL A 125 -6.07 -0.01 17.47
CA VAL A 125 -6.97 -0.45 18.54
C VAL A 125 -8.00 0.64 18.86
N HIS A 126 -9.29 0.25 18.83
CA HIS A 126 -10.40 1.10 19.26
C HIS A 126 -11.32 0.31 20.19
N ASN A 127 -11.61 0.85 21.38
CA ASN A 127 -12.44 0.19 22.39
C ASN A 127 -12.02 -1.27 22.69
N GLY A 128 -10.71 -1.53 22.73
CA GLY A 128 -10.14 -2.86 23.00
C GLY A 128 -10.14 -3.82 21.80
N ARG A 129 -10.66 -3.40 20.63
CA ARG A 129 -10.73 -4.19 19.40
C ARG A 129 -9.61 -3.78 18.45
N ASP A 130 -8.91 -4.75 17.85
CA ASP A 130 -7.78 -4.52 16.96
C ASP A 130 -8.22 -4.53 15.48
N PHE A 131 -8.48 -3.35 14.94
CA PHE A 131 -8.91 -3.15 13.55
C PHE A 131 -7.77 -3.25 12.54
N SER A 132 -6.52 -3.49 12.96
CA SER A 132 -5.50 -3.92 12.00
C SER A 132 -5.83 -5.31 11.46
N ARG A 133 -6.58 -6.16 12.19
CA ARG A 133 -6.95 -7.50 11.78
C ARG A 133 -8.24 -7.49 10.97
N TYR A 134 -8.24 -8.07 9.76
CA TYR A 134 -9.45 -8.19 8.96
C TYR A 134 -10.56 -8.97 9.67
N GLY A 135 -10.23 -10.02 10.43
CA GLY A 135 -11.21 -10.78 11.20
C GLY A 135 -12.00 -9.96 12.25
N GLU A 136 -11.57 -8.75 12.60
CA GLU A 136 -12.30 -7.83 13.47
C GLU A 136 -13.35 -6.98 12.73
N TRP A 137 -13.30 -6.95 11.39
CA TRP A 137 -14.19 -6.15 10.55
C TRP A 137 -15.49 -6.93 10.31
N HIS A 138 -16.34 -6.99 11.35
CA HIS A 138 -17.59 -7.75 11.34
C HIS A 138 -18.66 -7.20 10.39
N SER A 139 -18.57 -5.91 10.05
CA SER A 139 -19.41 -5.25 9.04
C SER A 139 -18.55 -4.43 8.09
N TYR A 140 -19.12 -3.98 6.97
CA TYR A 140 -18.38 -3.10 6.06
C TYR A 140 -17.82 -1.90 6.81
N LEU A 141 -16.60 -1.52 6.46
CA LEU A 141 -15.92 -0.37 7.05
C LEU A 141 -15.02 0.26 5.98
N GLY A 142 -15.02 1.59 5.93
CA GLY A 142 -14.11 2.39 5.14
C GLY A 142 -13.49 3.45 6.01
N VAL A 143 -12.17 3.62 5.93
CA VAL A 143 -11.43 4.58 6.76
C VAL A 143 -10.41 5.36 5.94
N PHE A 144 -10.30 6.67 6.21
CA PHE A 144 -9.20 7.51 5.71
C PHE A 144 -8.11 7.63 6.76
N ALA A 145 -6.86 7.69 6.31
CA ALA A 145 -5.69 7.74 7.17
C ALA A 145 -4.68 8.81 6.70
N PRO A 146 -5.04 10.10 6.74
CA PRO A 146 -4.23 11.16 6.12
C PRO A 146 -2.84 11.34 6.76
N ARG A 147 -2.66 10.90 8.01
CA ARG A 147 -1.36 10.91 8.71
C ARG A 147 -0.45 9.75 8.27
N ALA A 148 -0.99 8.67 7.70
CA ALA A 148 -0.18 7.58 7.18
C ALA A 148 0.69 8.02 5.98
N ALA A 149 0.23 9.02 5.21
CA ALA A 149 0.99 9.60 4.12
C ALA A 149 2.32 10.24 4.58
N ASP A 150 2.42 10.69 5.83
CA ASP A 150 3.66 11.27 6.38
C ASP A 150 4.79 10.23 6.47
N ALA A 151 4.43 8.95 6.65
CA ALA A 151 5.38 7.83 6.65
C ALA A 151 5.75 7.35 5.23
N GLY A 152 4.99 7.77 4.21
CA GLY A 152 5.25 7.44 2.81
C GLY A 152 4.91 6.01 2.39
N PHE A 153 4.21 5.23 3.24
CA PHE A 153 3.75 3.89 2.88
C PHE A 153 2.45 3.48 3.57
N ALA A 154 1.78 2.49 2.98
CA ALA A 154 0.70 1.71 3.58
C ALA A 154 0.66 0.33 2.92
N GLY A 155 -0.02 -0.64 3.51
CA GLY A 155 -0.13 -1.96 2.91
C GLY A 155 -0.93 -2.94 3.72
N ALA A 156 -0.76 -4.21 3.40
CA ALA A 156 -1.33 -5.32 4.15
C ALA A 156 -0.41 -6.54 4.09
N TYR A 157 -0.56 -7.43 5.06
CA TYR A 157 0.18 -8.68 5.17
C TYR A 157 -0.73 -9.78 5.66
N ASP A 158 -0.74 -10.92 4.98
CA ASP A 158 -1.43 -12.12 5.42
C ASP A 158 -0.41 -13.10 6.04
N PRO A 159 -0.44 -13.32 7.36
CA PRO A 159 0.45 -14.28 8.00
C PRO A 159 0.13 -15.73 7.63
N TRP A 160 -1.08 -16.02 7.12
CA TRP A 160 -1.44 -17.38 6.68
C TRP A 160 -0.66 -17.80 5.43
N THR A 161 -0.58 -16.90 4.44
CA THR A 161 0.20 -17.13 3.21
C THR A 161 1.65 -16.63 3.31
N ASP A 162 1.98 -15.94 4.40
CA ASP A 162 3.25 -15.23 4.62
C ASP A 162 3.59 -14.29 3.46
N GLN A 163 2.57 -13.57 2.97
CA GLN A 163 2.64 -12.65 1.83
C GLN A 163 2.08 -11.27 2.19
N GLY A 164 2.66 -10.22 1.61
CA GLY A 164 2.26 -8.85 1.82
C GLY A 164 2.35 -8.02 0.55
N ILE A 165 1.69 -6.87 0.59
CA ILE A 165 1.77 -5.84 -0.43
C ILE A 165 2.10 -4.51 0.24
N VAL A 166 3.06 -3.80 -0.34
CA VAL A 166 3.41 -2.44 0.06
C VAL A 166 3.01 -1.49 -1.06
N ARG A 167 2.33 -0.40 -0.68
CA ARG A 167 2.25 0.84 -1.44
C ARG A 167 3.21 1.85 -0.83
N ALA A 168 4.17 2.33 -1.61
CA ALA A 168 5.06 3.43 -1.23
C ALA A 168 4.82 4.64 -2.14
N ALA A 169 4.56 5.81 -1.55
CA ALA A 169 4.21 7.03 -2.28
C ALA A 169 4.87 8.26 -1.65
N PRO A 170 5.15 9.32 -2.43
CA PRO A 170 5.60 10.59 -1.89
C PRO A 170 4.61 11.15 -0.87
N SER A 171 5.09 11.82 0.18
CA SER A 171 4.24 12.42 1.22
C SER A 171 3.34 13.55 0.72
N SER A 172 3.55 14.05 -0.50
CA SER A 172 2.62 14.95 -1.20
C SER A 172 1.31 14.26 -1.59
N ILE A 173 1.28 12.92 -1.62
CA ILE A 173 0.10 12.10 -1.91
C ILE A 173 -0.60 11.79 -0.59
N ARG A 174 -1.47 12.72 -0.17
CA ARG A 174 -2.05 12.74 1.19
C ARG A 174 -3.08 11.66 1.46
N GLY A 175 -3.68 11.13 0.41
CA GLY A 175 -4.77 10.18 0.49
C GLY A 175 -4.28 8.77 0.73
N VAL A 176 -4.70 8.20 1.86
CA VAL A 176 -4.64 6.77 2.15
C VAL A 176 -6.02 6.35 2.66
N LYS A 177 -6.63 5.35 2.04
CA LYS A 177 -7.91 4.78 2.51
C LYS A 177 -7.90 3.27 2.43
N LEU A 178 -8.54 2.65 3.42
CA LEU A 178 -8.88 1.24 3.42
C LEU A 178 -10.39 1.09 3.28
N PHE A 179 -10.83 0.02 2.63
CA PHE A 179 -12.22 -0.43 2.70
C PHE A 179 -12.29 -1.94 2.61
N CYS A 180 -13.16 -2.55 3.41
CA CYS A 180 -13.49 -3.96 3.28
C CYS A 180 -15.01 -4.12 3.27
N LEU A 181 -15.46 -5.16 2.56
CA LEU A 181 -16.87 -5.48 2.41
C LEU A 181 -17.50 -5.93 3.74
N GLY A 182 -16.74 -6.57 4.64
CA GLY A 182 -17.25 -7.09 5.91
C GLY A 182 -18.42 -8.06 5.71
N ASP A 183 -19.60 -7.70 6.18
CA ASP A 183 -20.86 -8.46 6.04
C ASP A 183 -21.58 -8.26 4.71
N LEU A 184 -21.15 -7.31 3.87
CA LEU A 184 -21.77 -7.10 2.56
C LEU A 184 -21.60 -8.34 1.67
N PRO A 185 -22.64 -8.72 0.90
CA PRO A 185 -22.55 -9.87 0.02
C PRO A 185 -21.55 -9.56 -1.11
N SER A 186 -20.73 -10.56 -1.46
CA SER A 186 -19.68 -10.39 -2.48
C SER A 186 -20.24 -10.23 -3.90
N ASP A 187 -21.45 -10.73 -4.15
CA ASP A 187 -22.16 -10.63 -5.42
C ASP A 187 -22.51 -9.19 -5.86
N LEU A 188 -22.32 -8.21 -4.97
CA LEU A 188 -22.35 -6.79 -5.32
C LEU A 188 -21.22 -6.40 -6.30
N TRP A 189 -20.10 -7.12 -6.29
CA TRP A 189 -18.89 -6.78 -7.07
C TRP A 189 -18.18 -7.96 -7.73
N THR A 190 -18.42 -9.20 -7.29
CA THR A 190 -17.79 -10.40 -7.87
C THR A 190 -18.84 -11.40 -8.33
N ASP A 191 -18.52 -12.21 -9.34
CA ASP A 191 -19.42 -13.20 -9.94
C ASP A 191 -19.10 -14.65 -9.54
N ASP A 192 -18.02 -14.86 -8.77
CA ASP A 192 -17.52 -16.15 -8.34
C ASP A 192 -17.43 -16.30 -6.80
N GLY A 193 -17.95 -15.31 -6.07
CA GLY A 193 -17.90 -15.27 -4.61
C GLY A 193 -16.59 -14.77 -4.03
N SER A 194 -15.62 -14.36 -4.87
CA SER A 194 -14.35 -13.78 -4.44
C SER A 194 -14.54 -12.58 -3.51
N ARG A 195 -13.58 -12.37 -2.61
CA ARG A 195 -13.52 -11.25 -1.68
C ARG A 195 -12.16 -10.58 -1.71
N TYR A 196 -12.19 -9.27 -1.53
CA TYR A 196 -11.01 -8.41 -1.57
C TYR A 196 -11.10 -7.32 -0.49
N PHE A 197 -9.97 -6.70 -0.19
CA PHE A 197 -9.94 -5.40 0.46
C PHE A 197 -9.49 -4.35 -0.55
N GLU A 198 -9.81 -3.10 -0.27
CA GLU A 198 -9.38 -1.98 -1.08
C GLU A 198 -8.29 -1.19 -0.37
N LEU A 199 -7.19 -0.92 -1.07
CA LEU A 199 -6.18 0.06 -0.67
C LEU A 199 -6.16 1.21 -1.67
N TRP A 200 -6.46 2.40 -1.18
CA TRP A 200 -6.60 3.60 -1.97
C TRP A 200 -5.44 4.56 -1.75
N GLY A 201 -4.99 5.18 -2.84
CA GLY A 201 -4.00 6.26 -2.84
C GLY A 201 -4.53 7.50 -3.55
N GLY A 202 -4.42 8.68 -2.95
CA GLY A 202 -5.00 9.89 -3.54
C GLY A 202 -4.25 11.18 -3.26
N LEU A 203 -4.53 12.21 -4.06
CA LEU A 203 -3.93 13.53 -3.86
C LEU A 203 -4.47 14.25 -2.62
N THR A 204 -5.76 14.06 -2.31
CA THR A 204 -6.44 14.71 -1.19
C THR A 204 -6.46 13.80 0.03
N SER A 205 -6.60 14.38 1.22
CA SER A 205 -6.66 13.64 2.48
C SER A 205 -7.91 12.74 2.61
N THR A 206 -9.04 13.16 2.02
CA THR A 206 -10.31 12.44 2.02
C THR A 206 -11.05 12.65 0.69
N PHE A 207 -12.21 12.01 0.52
CA PHE A 207 -13.11 12.24 -0.62
C PHE A 207 -13.94 13.53 -0.50
N TRP A 208 -13.87 14.25 0.62
CA TRP A 208 -14.73 15.42 0.85
C TRP A 208 -14.15 16.72 0.28
N THR A 209 -12.90 16.71 -0.18
CA THR A 209 -12.22 17.91 -0.71
C THR A 209 -11.74 17.67 -2.13
N SER A 210 -11.93 18.66 -3.00
CA SER A 210 -11.33 18.70 -4.34
C SER A 210 -10.15 19.66 -4.36
N LEU A 211 -9.23 19.48 -5.30
CA LEU A 211 -8.13 20.40 -5.55
C LEU A 211 -8.45 21.30 -6.76
N PRO A 212 -8.10 22.59 -6.72
CA PRO A 212 -8.11 23.41 -7.92
C PRO A 212 -6.91 23.07 -8.82
N LEU A 213 -7.13 23.02 -10.14
CA LEU A 213 -6.07 22.96 -11.14
C LEU A 213 -6.24 24.12 -12.12
N GLY A 214 -5.35 25.11 -12.05
CA GLY A 214 -5.41 26.30 -12.90
C GLY A 214 -5.17 26.01 -14.40
N PRO A 215 -5.50 26.96 -15.29
CA PRO A 215 -5.27 26.85 -16.74
C PRO A 215 -3.81 26.53 -17.08
N GLY A 216 -3.59 25.57 -17.98
CA GLY A 216 -2.26 25.14 -18.42
C GLY A 216 -1.42 24.43 -17.36
N ARG A 217 -1.95 24.20 -16.15
CA ARG A 217 -1.22 23.53 -15.06
C ARG A 217 -1.34 22.02 -15.14
N SER A 218 -0.37 21.33 -14.56
CA SER A 218 -0.41 19.88 -14.37
C SER A 218 0.15 19.49 -13.02
N VAL A 219 -0.34 18.37 -12.49
CA VAL A 219 0.24 17.65 -11.35
C VAL A 219 0.59 16.24 -11.79
N SER A 220 1.71 15.71 -11.29
CA SER A 220 2.14 14.33 -11.55
C SER A 220 2.94 13.80 -10.38
N TRP A 221 2.91 12.49 -10.19
CA TRP A 221 3.72 11.79 -9.21
C TRP A 221 4.03 10.38 -9.70
N THR A 222 4.81 9.64 -8.92
CA THR A 222 5.00 8.21 -9.11
C THR A 222 4.92 7.54 -7.75
N GLU A 223 4.16 6.46 -7.68
CA GLU A 223 4.10 5.57 -6.53
C GLU A 223 4.55 4.16 -6.94
N PHE A 224 4.99 3.40 -5.95
CA PHE A 224 5.54 2.07 -6.10
C PHE A 224 4.66 1.08 -5.36
N TRP A 225 4.41 -0.05 -5.99
CA TRP A 225 3.71 -1.19 -5.41
C TRP A 225 4.61 -2.41 -5.52
N TYR A 226 4.81 -3.14 -4.44
CA TYR A 226 5.63 -4.35 -4.48
C TYR A 226 5.19 -5.36 -3.44
N ALA A 227 5.32 -6.64 -3.79
CA ALA A 227 5.05 -7.74 -2.89
C ALA A 227 6.22 -7.97 -1.93
N VAL A 228 5.91 -8.45 -0.74
CA VAL A 228 6.87 -8.98 0.23
C VAL A 228 6.39 -10.35 0.66
N SER A 229 7.30 -11.23 1.05
CA SER A 229 6.92 -12.57 1.48
C SER A 229 7.97 -13.16 2.38
N GLY A 230 7.56 -14.08 3.25
CA GLY A 230 8.53 -14.72 4.12
C GLY A 230 9.05 -13.78 5.19
N MET A 231 8.34 -12.71 5.59
CA MET A 231 8.80 -11.78 6.64
C MET A 231 8.09 -11.97 8.00
N GLY A 232 6.95 -12.67 8.03
CA GLY A 232 6.06 -12.72 9.19
C GLY A 232 5.39 -11.37 9.50
N GLY A 233 5.23 -10.50 8.50
CA GLY A 233 4.70 -9.13 8.63
C GLY A 233 5.72 -8.06 8.27
N PHE A 234 5.29 -6.80 8.25
CA PHE A 234 6.19 -5.64 8.23
C PHE A 234 5.58 -4.50 9.05
N THR A 235 6.44 -3.64 9.61
CA THR A 235 6.03 -2.46 10.37
C THR A 235 6.47 -1.16 9.71
N HIS A 236 7.43 -1.24 8.78
CA HIS A 236 8.02 -0.12 8.08
C HIS A 236 8.26 -0.47 6.61
N ALA A 237 8.16 0.51 5.72
CA ALA A 237 8.52 0.34 4.33
C ALA A 237 8.99 1.64 3.67
N SER A 238 9.71 1.50 2.57
CA SER A 238 10.14 2.58 1.67
C SER A 238 9.86 2.19 0.22
N ALA A 239 10.25 3.00 -0.76
CA ALA A 239 10.16 2.59 -2.15
C ALA A 239 11.10 1.42 -2.51
N THR A 240 12.02 1.01 -1.63
CA THR A 240 13.10 0.06 -1.96
C THR A 240 13.22 -1.14 -1.03
N ALA A 241 12.57 -1.12 0.13
CA ALA A 241 12.60 -2.21 1.09
C ALA A 241 11.41 -2.16 2.07
N ALA A 242 11.03 -3.29 2.62
CA ALA A 242 10.17 -3.38 3.80
C ALA A 242 10.94 -3.99 4.97
N ALA A 243 10.61 -3.57 6.18
CA ALA A 243 11.18 -4.12 7.40
C ALA A 243 10.11 -4.45 8.43
N ARG A 244 10.32 -5.56 9.13
CA ARG A 244 9.63 -5.88 10.37
C ARG A 244 10.57 -5.57 11.52
N LEU A 245 10.09 -4.76 12.46
CA LEU A 245 10.73 -4.52 13.74
C LEU A 245 9.67 -4.70 14.81
N THR A 246 9.70 -5.84 15.49
CA THR A 246 8.65 -6.22 16.46
C THR A 246 9.31 -6.58 17.79
N PRO A 247 9.12 -5.76 18.84
CA PRO A 247 9.56 -6.12 20.18
C PRO A 247 8.89 -7.42 20.63
N THR A 248 9.65 -8.29 21.28
CA THR A 248 9.15 -9.49 21.95
C THR A 248 9.37 -9.37 23.46
N GLY A 249 8.87 -10.32 24.25
CA GLY A 249 9.09 -10.31 25.71
C GLY A 249 10.57 -10.29 26.11
N ASP A 250 11.43 -10.92 25.29
CA ASP A 250 12.85 -11.13 25.58
C ASP A 250 13.80 -10.40 24.61
N GLY A 251 13.27 -9.54 23.74
CA GLY A 251 14.09 -8.87 22.73
C GLY A 251 13.33 -8.23 21.58
N VAL A 252 13.82 -8.44 20.36
CA VAL A 252 13.22 -7.91 19.13
C VAL A 252 13.43 -8.87 17.96
N GLU A 253 12.35 -9.08 17.20
CA GLU A 253 12.37 -9.74 15.90
C GLU A 253 12.59 -8.71 14.80
N VAL A 254 13.52 -9.03 13.89
CA VAL A 254 13.87 -8.21 12.74
C VAL A 254 13.67 -9.03 11.47
N ALA A 255 12.99 -8.45 10.48
CA ALA A 255 13.01 -8.93 9.11
C ALA A 255 13.24 -7.77 8.15
N LEU A 256 13.88 -8.03 7.01
CA LEU A 256 14.11 -7.06 5.95
C LEU A 256 14.00 -7.75 4.59
N GLU A 257 13.25 -7.17 3.67
CA GLU A 257 13.18 -7.60 2.27
C GLU A 257 13.40 -6.40 1.35
N THR A 258 14.33 -6.51 0.41
CA THR A 258 14.57 -5.49 -0.63
C THR A 258 13.82 -5.85 -1.91
N VAL A 259 13.48 -4.82 -2.69
CA VAL A 259 12.73 -4.99 -3.95
C VAL A 259 13.52 -5.66 -5.08
N GLN A 260 14.83 -5.85 -4.89
CA GLN A 260 15.72 -6.56 -5.79
C GLN A 260 16.80 -7.29 -4.98
N PRO A 261 17.41 -8.36 -5.51
CA PRO A 261 18.54 -9.02 -4.87
C PRO A 261 19.70 -8.06 -4.63
N MET A 262 20.14 -7.90 -3.38
CA MET A 262 21.32 -7.11 -3.04
C MET A 262 21.93 -7.53 -1.70
N ARG A 263 23.22 -7.18 -1.54
CA ARG A 263 23.89 -7.19 -0.23
C ARG A 263 23.45 -5.97 0.56
N VAL A 264 23.17 -6.18 1.84
CA VAL A 264 22.76 -5.14 2.78
C VAL A 264 23.54 -5.26 4.07
N THR A 265 23.76 -4.11 4.70
CA THR A 265 24.10 -4.00 6.11
C THR A 265 22.84 -3.64 6.89
N VAL A 266 22.48 -4.45 7.88
CA VAL A 266 21.38 -4.19 8.80
C VAL A 266 21.95 -3.79 10.16
N VAL A 267 21.57 -2.62 10.67
CA VAL A 267 22.04 -2.08 11.94
C VAL A 267 20.85 -1.97 12.89
N LEU A 268 20.93 -2.63 14.04
CA LEU A 268 19.93 -2.54 15.11
C LEU A 268 20.48 -1.69 16.26
N ARG A 269 19.64 -0.79 16.75
CA ARG A 269 19.93 0.05 17.91
C ARG A 269 18.88 -0.11 18.99
N GLN A 270 19.33 0.01 20.23
CA GLN A 270 18.52 0.16 21.43
C GLN A 270 18.77 1.56 21.99
N GLY A 271 17.80 2.46 21.83
CA GLY A 271 18.08 3.90 21.95
C GLY A 271 19.21 4.34 21.02
N GLU A 272 20.21 5.04 21.55
CA GLU A 272 21.38 5.50 20.78
C GLU A 272 22.45 4.41 20.58
N GLN A 273 22.39 3.31 21.33
CA GLN A 273 23.43 2.28 21.29
C GLN A 273 23.22 1.32 20.12
N LYS A 274 24.24 1.15 19.28
CA LYS A 274 24.28 0.06 18.31
C LYS A 274 24.50 -1.26 19.04
N VAL A 275 23.50 -2.13 19.01
CA VAL A 275 23.55 -3.44 19.69
C VAL A 275 23.90 -4.57 18.73
N ALA A 276 23.54 -4.45 17.45
CA ALA A 276 23.85 -5.46 16.44
C ALA A 276 24.11 -4.86 15.07
N ARG A 277 24.87 -5.60 14.27
CA ARG A 277 25.13 -5.33 12.86
C ARG A 277 25.21 -6.67 12.13
N TRP A 278 24.44 -6.82 11.07
CA TRP A 278 24.47 -7.99 10.19
C TRP A 278 24.81 -7.57 8.77
N GLU A 279 25.63 -8.38 8.11
CA GLU A 279 25.78 -8.34 6.65
C GLU A 279 24.96 -9.49 6.08
N ALA A 280 24.07 -9.21 5.13
CA ALA A 280 23.16 -10.19 4.57
C ALA A 280 22.97 -9.99 3.06
N GLU A 281 22.45 -11.01 2.38
CA GLU A 281 21.84 -10.86 1.06
C GLU A 281 20.34 -10.98 1.23
N THR A 282 19.59 -10.09 0.59
CA THR A 282 18.13 -10.10 0.60
C THR A 282 17.58 -9.69 -0.76
N GLY A 283 16.34 -10.05 -1.03
CA GLY A 283 15.61 -9.73 -2.25
C GLY A 283 14.22 -10.36 -2.23
N PRO A 284 13.47 -10.24 -3.34
CA PRO A 284 12.12 -10.78 -3.45
C PRO A 284 12.06 -12.28 -3.09
N GLY A 285 11.24 -12.64 -2.10
CA GLY A 285 11.09 -14.01 -1.60
C GLY A 285 12.30 -14.55 -0.81
N ARG A 286 13.27 -13.69 -0.49
CA ARG A 286 14.48 -14.02 0.28
C ARG A 286 14.76 -12.94 1.33
N PRO A 287 13.88 -12.79 2.34
CA PRO A 287 14.09 -11.81 3.39
C PRO A 287 15.23 -12.23 4.32
N PHE A 288 15.97 -11.25 4.79
CA PHE A 288 16.81 -11.40 5.98
C PHE A 288 15.90 -11.47 7.21
N ARG A 289 16.22 -12.37 8.15
CA ARG A 289 15.55 -12.48 9.45
C ARG A 289 16.59 -12.66 10.55
N ALA A 290 16.39 -11.99 11.68
CA ALA A 290 17.18 -12.17 12.89
C ALA A 290 16.34 -11.89 14.14
N MET A 291 16.83 -12.40 15.27
CA MET A 291 16.33 -12.06 16.59
C MET A 291 17.49 -11.51 17.42
N TRP A 292 17.20 -10.52 18.25
CA TRP A 292 18.17 -9.97 19.20
C TRP A 292 17.57 -9.87 20.59
N GLY A 293 18.29 -10.33 21.60
CA GLY A 293 18.01 -10.15 23.02
C GLY A 293 19.34 -10.16 23.80
N PRO A 294 19.38 -9.79 25.10
CA PRO A 294 18.30 -9.28 25.94
C PRO A 294 18.14 -7.75 25.86
N GLY A 295 16.97 -7.24 26.28
CA GLY A 295 16.74 -5.82 26.48
C GLY A 295 15.31 -5.39 26.18
N GLY A 296 14.91 -4.24 26.73
CA GLY A 296 13.68 -3.54 26.35
C GLY A 296 13.98 -2.09 25.99
N GLY A 297 13.04 -1.40 25.35
CA GLY A 297 13.17 0.02 25.02
C GLY A 297 13.12 0.29 23.51
N PRO A 298 13.16 1.56 23.09
CA PRO A 298 12.90 1.89 21.71
C PRO A 298 13.96 1.25 20.82
N TRP A 299 13.50 0.35 19.96
CA TRP A 299 14.31 -0.28 18.94
C TRP A 299 14.28 0.57 17.70
N SER A 300 15.41 0.74 17.04
CA SER A 300 15.45 1.26 15.68
C SER A 300 16.31 0.40 14.79
N LEU A 301 15.94 0.35 13.51
CA LEU A 301 16.60 -0.42 12.48
C LEU A 301 17.01 0.49 11.33
N GLU A 302 18.25 0.39 10.89
CA GLU A 302 18.73 1.04 9.66
C GLU A 302 19.23 -0.04 8.71
N ALA A 303 18.74 -0.02 7.47
CA ALA A 303 19.17 -0.92 6.41
C ALA A 303 19.91 -0.11 5.34
N TYR A 304 21.15 -0.50 5.05
CA TYR A 304 22.01 0.13 4.06
C TYR A 304 22.27 -0.83 2.91
N GLY A 305 22.07 -0.37 1.68
CA GLY A 305 22.50 -1.03 0.46
C GLY A 305 23.79 -0.40 -0.09
N PRO A 306 24.22 -0.81 -1.29
CA PRO A 306 25.45 -0.30 -1.91
C PRO A 306 25.46 1.22 -2.15
N GLN A 307 24.27 1.83 -2.26
CA GLN A 307 24.09 3.25 -2.56
C GLN A 307 23.73 4.09 -1.32
N GLY A 308 23.71 3.50 -0.12
CA GLY A 308 23.37 4.18 1.13
C GLY A 308 22.11 3.63 1.81
N LEU A 309 21.45 4.48 2.59
CA LEU A 309 20.28 4.12 3.39
C LEU A 309 19.08 3.72 2.50
N LEU A 310 18.54 2.53 2.71
CA LEU A 310 17.33 2.03 2.04
C LEU A 310 16.07 2.30 2.87
N LEU A 311 16.19 2.13 4.19
CA LEU A 311 15.09 2.21 5.13
C LEU A 311 15.62 2.50 6.55
N ALA A 312 14.90 3.34 7.28
CA ALA A 312 15.04 3.51 8.72
C ALA A 312 13.68 3.24 9.40
N ALA A 313 13.65 2.30 10.34
CA ALA A 313 12.51 1.99 11.19
C ALA A 313 12.76 2.53 12.60
N ARG A 314 11.81 3.26 13.18
CA ARG A 314 11.94 3.95 14.47
C ARG A 314 10.65 3.89 15.26
#